data_AF-A0A3A4PD01-F1
#
_entry.id   AF-A0A3A4PD01-F1
#
_cell.length_a   1.000
_cell.length_b   1.000
_cell.length_c   1.000
_cell.angle_alpha   90.00
_cell.angle_beta   90.00
_cell.angle_gamma   90.00
#
_symmetry.space_group_name_H-M   'P 1'
#
loop_
_entity.id
_entity.type
_entity.pdbx_description
1 polymer ?
#
loop_
_entity_poly.entity_id
_entity_poly.type
_entity_poly.pdbx_seq_one_letter_code
_entity_poly.pdbx_strand_id
1 'polypeptide(L)'
;MEMIATLGWLAFTAGMGLCVGSFTNVLIYRLPLGRKLTEPRWSACPRCGARIPWRDNLPVLSYALLGGRCRACRLPISLRYPVVELAVAAIFVIIVDALVVQQMRSGLSGSFLLSERALSDWPIVVAHLALFACLFAMSAIDIEHYWVDVRFTHAVTVIGFACHVLWTPVYSATKWVRPAPSTALVSLAVMTGLAAAWLVVRSAPWNDEFDDGHEADAPPPAGEEGVVPSRRWPLWLGITLISLMVVFPASELARPAPLLGQWRSVVPLALLLALIVASSVRRRPADHLVADAIEEERHGARWMALEELVALTPALLAGAAVWWWISRDQATREALSGAFFRAAYNSSSLPMWRPWQPLLGLGTAAAGFVIAGAMGWAVRIVFTLVFGKEAMGSGDIHLMAATGCVAGWPVVVVGFFLACFLAIFGWLAVLPWKRARAIPLGPWLAVAFLITVVYYNDIVASPPISGVVEAVRVLWMHQGG
;
A
#
# COMPACT_ATOMS: atom_id res chain seq x y z
N MET A 1 -31.03 -14.29 6.01
CA MET A 1 -30.63 -14.01 4.60
C MET A 1 -29.37 -13.16 4.54
N GLU A 2 -29.29 -12.03 5.25
CA GLU A 2 -28.09 -11.17 5.25
C GLU A 2 -26.82 -11.84 5.79
N MET A 3 -26.94 -12.67 6.83
CA MET A 3 -25.81 -13.45 7.34
C MET A 3 -25.21 -14.37 6.28
N ILE A 4 -26.04 -15.10 5.53
CA ILE A 4 -25.58 -16.00 4.45
C ILE A 4 -24.93 -15.20 3.32
N ALA A 5 -25.51 -14.05 2.96
CA ALA A 5 -24.92 -13.15 1.96
C ALA A 5 -23.56 -12.61 2.42
N THR A 6 -23.42 -12.23 3.69
CA THR A 6 -22.17 -11.75 4.28
C THR A 6 -21.09 -12.84 4.25
N LEU A 7 -21.42 -14.05 4.68
CA LEU A 7 -20.52 -15.20 4.61
C LEU A 7 -20.11 -15.52 3.18
N GLY A 8 -21.05 -15.46 2.24
CA GLY A 8 -20.79 -15.67 0.80
C GLY A 8 -19.81 -14.65 0.23
N TRP A 9 -19.98 -13.36 0.55
CA TRP A 9 -19.06 -12.30 0.12
C TRP A 9 -17.67 -12.45 0.74
N LEU A 10 -17.57 -12.70 2.05
CA LEU A 10 -16.27 -12.91 2.71
C LEU A 10 -15.55 -14.15 2.18
N ALA A 11 -16.27 -15.25 1.93
CA ALA A 11 -15.70 -16.46 1.33
C ALA A 11 -15.22 -16.22 -0.11
N PHE A 12 -16.00 -15.50 -0.92
CA PHE A 12 -15.60 -15.09 -2.26
C PHE A 12 -14.33 -14.23 -2.24
N THR A 13 -14.29 -13.23 -1.35
CA THR A 13 -13.11 -12.38 -1.14
C THR A 13 -11.89 -13.18 -0.68
N ALA A 14 -12.05 -14.13 0.23
CA ALA A 14 -10.97 -15.02 0.65
C ALA A 14 -10.44 -15.84 -0.52
N GLY A 15 -11.32 -16.41 -1.36
CA GLY A 15 -10.94 -17.13 -2.58
C GLY A 15 -10.16 -16.26 -3.57
N MET A 16 -10.60 -15.03 -3.79
CA MET A 16 -9.86 -14.06 -4.61
C MET A 16 -8.49 -13.74 -4.03
N GLY A 17 -8.39 -13.49 -2.72
CA GLY A 17 -7.12 -13.21 -2.05
C GLY A 17 -6.16 -14.40 -2.05
N LEU A 18 -6.66 -15.63 -1.98
CA LEU A 18 -5.87 -16.86 -2.17
C LEU A 18 -5.26 -16.92 -3.58
N CYS A 19 -6.05 -16.61 -4.62
CA CYS A 19 -5.57 -16.56 -6.00
C CYS A 19 -4.51 -15.46 -6.21
N VAL A 20 -4.76 -14.26 -5.69
CA VAL A 20 -3.80 -13.14 -5.74
C VAL A 20 -2.54 -13.45 -4.94
N GLY A 21 -2.65 -14.12 -3.79
CA GLY A 21 -1.52 -14.58 -2.99
C GLY A 21 -0.66 -15.62 -3.71
N SER A 22 -1.29 -16.53 -4.47
CA SER A 22 -0.57 -17.50 -5.29
C SER A 22 0.24 -16.81 -6.41
N PHE A 23 -0.35 -15.80 -7.06
CA PHE A 23 0.40 -14.94 -7.99
C PHE A 23 1.50 -14.14 -7.28
N THR A 24 1.26 -13.67 -6.07
CA THR A 24 2.24 -12.93 -5.26
C THR A 24 3.48 -13.80 -4.96
N ASN A 25 3.32 -15.10 -4.70
CA ASN A 25 4.47 -16.02 -4.60
C ASN A 25 5.33 -16.04 -5.88
N VAL A 26 4.71 -15.93 -7.07
CA VAL A 26 5.45 -15.85 -8.34
C VAL A 26 6.25 -14.56 -8.42
N LEU A 27 5.65 -13.43 -8.03
CA LEU A 27 6.32 -12.13 -8.02
C LEU A 27 7.52 -12.12 -7.08
N ILE A 28 7.32 -12.56 -5.84
CA ILE A 28 8.36 -12.57 -4.82
C ILE A 28 9.52 -13.48 -5.23
N TYR A 29 9.26 -14.60 -5.91
CA TYR A 29 10.33 -15.49 -6.38
C TYR A 29 11.05 -14.99 -7.64
N ARG A 30 10.33 -14.46 -8.63
CA ARG A 30 10.92 -14.18 -9.96
C ARG A 30 11.52 -12.79 -10.07
N LEU A 31 10.92 -11.77 -9.46
CA LEU A 31 11.35 -10.38 -9.65
C LEU A 31 12.77 -10.11 -9.13
N PRO A 32 13.17 -10.57 -7.92
CA PRO A 32 14.54 -10.35 -7.43
C PRO A 32 15.61 -11.06 -8.27
N LEU A 33 15.21 -12.11 -9.02
CA LEU A 33 16.11 -12.87 -9.90
C LEU A 33 16.16 -12.29 -11.32
N GLY A 34 15.52 -11.14 -11.58
CA GLY A 34 15.42 -10.55 -12.92
C GLY A 34 14.66 -11.41 -13.93
N ARG A 35 13.92 -12.43 -13.47
CA ARG A 35 13.22 -13.38 -14.35
C ARG A 35 11.91 -12.78 -14.84
N LYS A 36 11.60 -12.98 -16.12
CA LYS A 36 10.31 -12.59 -16.69
C LYS A 36 9.16 -13.37 -16.04
N LEU A 37 8.05 -12.68 -15.80
CA LEU A 37 6.84 -13.28 -15.24
C LEU A 37 6.18 -14.31 -16.18
N THR A 38 6.44 -14.18 -17.49
CA THR A 38 5.87 -15.04 -18.53
C THR A 38 6.75 -16.24 -18.89
N GLU A 39 7.95 -16.38 -18.31
CA GLU A 39 8.91 -17.43 -18.68
C GLU A 39 9.33 -18.26 -17.45
N PRO A 40 8.92 -19.54 -17.34
CA PRO A 40 7.89 -20.22 -18.14
C PRO A 40 6.48 -19.67 -17.86
N ARG A 41 5.57 -19.81 -18.83
CA ARG A 41 4.17 -19.35 -18.73
C ARG A 41 3.32 -20.13 -17.72
N TRP A 42 3.82 -21.26 -17.22
CA TRP A 42 3.14 -22.13 -16.27
C TRP A 42 3.92 -22.26 -14.97
N SER A 43 3.22 -22.67 -13.90
CA SER A 43 3.85 -23.07 -12.64
C SER A 43 4.62 -24.38 -12.83
N ALA A 44 5.86 -24.42 -12.37
CA ALA A 44 6.72 -25.60 -12.41
C ALA A 44 7.36 -25.83 -11.04
N CYS A 45 7.62 -27.09 -10.72
CA CYS A 45 8.37 -27.41 -9.50
C CYS A 45 9.82 -26.92 -9.65
N PRO A 46 10.34 -26.12 -8.70
CA PRO A 46 11.71 -25.61 -8.79
C PRO A 46 12.78 -26.71 -8.70
N ARG A 47 12.43 -27.89 -8.15
CA ARG A 47 13.38 -29.00 -7.91
C ARG A 47 13.48 -29.96 -9.08
N CYS A 48 12.35 -30.41 -9.63
CA CYS A 48 12.34 -31.40 -10.70
C CYS A 48 11.93 -30.83 -12.06
N GLY A 49 11.61 -29.54 -12.15
CA GLY A 49 11.16 -28.89 -13.39
C GLY A 49 9.77 -29.34 -13.89
N ALA A 50 9.13 -30.32 -13.24
CA ALA A 50 7.84 -30.84 -13.66
C ALA A 50 6.77 -29.73 -13.68
N ARG A 51 6.00 -29.69 -14.76
CA ARG A 51 4.84 -28.78 -14.90
C ARG A 51 3.77 -29.13 -13.86
N ILE A 52 3.31 -28.13 -13.12
CA ILE A 52 2.25 -28.28 -12.12
C ILE A 52 0.90 -28.16 -12.85
N PRO A 53 0.02 -29.18 -12.83
CA PRO A 53 -1.30 -29.08 -13.44
C PRO A 53 -2.17 -28.09 -12.66
N TRP A 54 -3.15 -27.47 -13.32
CA TRP A 54 -3.98 -26.40 -12.72
C TRP A 54 -4.64 -26.82 -11.39
N ARG A 55 -5.06 -28.09 -11.24
CA ARG A 55 -5.66 -28.65 -10.01
C ARG A 55 -4.69 -28.71 -8.83
N ASP A 56 -3.38 -28.84 -9.12
CA ASP A 56 -2.32 -28.80 -8.11
C ASP A 56 -1.87 -27.35 -7.84
N ASN A 57 -2.38 -26.38 -8.61
CA ASN A 57 -2.13 -24.96 -8.46
C ASN A 57 -3.29 -24.24 -7.73
N LEU A 58 -4.21 -24.99 -7.12
CA LEU A 58 -5.30 -24.42 -6.32
C LEU A 58 -4.75 -24.00 -4.94
N PRO A 59 -4.69 -22.70 -4.62
CA PRO A 59 -3.93 -22.17 -3.47
C PRO A 59 -4.39 -22.80 -2.16
N VAL A 60 -3.44 -23.14 -1.28
CA VAL A 60 -3.62 -23.82 0.03
C VAL A 60 -4.24 -25.22 -0.05
N LEU A 61 -5.31 -25.41 -0.83
CA LEU A 61 -6.03 -26.67 -0.94
C LEU A 61 -5.16 -27.75 -1.57
N SER A 62 -4.46 -27.45 -2.66
CA SER A 62 -3.57 -28.44 -3.30
C SER A 62 -2.42 -28.81 -2.37
N TYR A 63 -1.85 -27.85 -1.64
CA TYR A 63 -0.79 -28.09 -0.66
C TYR A 63 -1.26 -29.04 0.44
N ALA A 64 -2.45 -28.82 1.00
CA ALA A 64 -3.03 -29.67 2.03
C ALA A 64 -3.30 -31.09 1.51
N LEU A 65 -3.93 -31.22 0.34
CA LEU A 65 -4.26 -32.52 -0.27
C LEU A 65 -3.02 -33.33 -0.67
N LEU A 66 -1.93 -32.67 -1.06
CA LEU A 66 -0.67 -33.31 -1.39
C LEU A 66 0.21 -33.60 -0.17
N GLY A 67 -0.23 -33.21 1.04
CA GLY A 67 0.56 -33.33 2.27
C GLY A 67 1.86 -32.51 2.24
N GLY A 68 1.84 -31.37 1.54
CA GLY A 68 3.00 -30.48 1.40
C GLY A 68 4.15 -31.08 0.58
N ARG A 69 3.89 -32.01 -0.33
CA ARG A 69 4.92 -32.65 -1.18
C ARG A 69 4.59 -32.52 -2.66
N CYS A 70 5.61 -32.40 -3.50
CA CYS A 70 5.43 -32.39 -4.95
C CYS A 70 4.84 -33.74 -5.42
N ARG A 71 3.87 -33.70 -6.35
CA ARG A 71 3.28 -34.91 -6.93
C ARG A 71 4.30 -35.77 -7.69
N ALA A 72 5.22 -35.15 -8.42
CA ALA A 72 6.19 -35.83 -9.28
C ALA A 72 7.40 -36.36 -8.50
N CYS A 73 8.13 -35.48 -7.80
CA CYS A 73 9.38 -35.87 -7.13
C CYS A 73 9.23 -36.17 -5.63
N ARG A 74 8.04 -36.00 -5.04
CA ARG A 74 7.74 -36.22 -3.61
C ARG A 74 8.56 -35.37 -2.61
N LEU A 75 9.42 -34.48 -3.10
CA LEU A 75 10.15 -33.53 -2.26
C LEU A 75 9.19 -32.54 -1.58
N PRO A 76 9.51 -32.10 -0.35
CA PRO A 76 8.66 -31.18 0.40
C PRO A 76 8.58 -29.82 -0.29
N ILE A 77 7.38 -29.24 -0.29
CA ILE A 77 7.08 -27.88 -0.75
C ILE A 77 7.19 -26.94 0.47
N SER A 78 7.86 -25.81 0.28
CA SER A 78 8.06 -24.81 1.34
C SER A 78 6.73 -24.29 1.91
N LEU A 79 6.68 -24.09 3.23
CA LEU A 79 5.53 -23.48 3.91
C LEU A 79 5.32 -22.00 3.53
N ARG A 80 6.30 -21.36 2.91
CA ARG A 80 6.19 -19.97 2.41
C ARG A 80 4.97 -19.81 1.50
N TYR A 81 4.75 -20.76 0.59
CA TYR A 81 3.68 -20.68 -0.41
C TYR A 81 2.29 -20.54 0.22
N PRO A 82 1.83 -21.52 1.05
CA PRO A 82 0.51 -21.39 1.67
C PRO A 82 0.44 -20.25 2.68
N VAL A 83 1.54 -19.88 3.36
CA VAL A 83 1.53 -18.74 4.29
C VAL A 83 1.27 -17.43 3.55
N VAL A 84 1.93 -17.20 2.42
CA VAL A 84 1.71 -16.00 1.57
C VAL A 84 0.28 -15.99 1.03
N GLU A 85 -0.21 -17.13 0.55
CA GLU A 85 -1.59 -17.26 0.06
C GLU A 85 -2.62 -16.90 1.14
N LEU A 86 -2.45 -17.46 2.34
CA LEU A 86 -3.34 -17.20 3.48
C LEU A 86 -3.23 -15.76 3.98
N ALA A 87 -2.04 -15.16 3.97
CA ALA A 87 -1.83 -13.77 4.41
C ALA A 87 -2.53 -12.77 3.48
N VAL A 88 -2.40 -12.93 2.15
CA VAL A 88 -3.10 -12.06 1.18
C VAL A 88 -4.61 -12.26 1.27
N ALA A 89 -5.08 -13.51 1.44
CA ALA A 89 -6.50 -13.78 1.69
C ALA A 89 -7.01 -13.09 2.96
N ALA A 90 -6.26 -13.14 4.06
CA ALA A 90 -6.62 -12.46 5.29
C ALA A 90 -6.69 -10.94 5.10
N ILE A 91 -5.69 -10.33 4.45
CA ILE A 91 -5.67 -8.89 4.12
C ILE A 91 -6.92 -8.50 3.32
N PHE A 92 -7.28 -9.28 2.30
CA PHE A 92 -8.45 -9.02 1.47
C PHE A 92 -9.74 -9.06 2.29
N VAL A 93 -9.87 -10.08 3.14
CA VAL A 93 -11.02 -10.23 4.04
C VAL A 93 -11.09 -9.07 5.03
N ILE A 94 -9.97 -8.66 5.65
CA ILE A 94 -9.90 -7.50 6.55
C ILE A 94 -10.44 -6.24 5.86
N ILE A 95 -9.98 -5.97 4.64
CA ILE A 95 -10.36 -4.75 3.90
C ILE A 95 -11.84 -4.77 3.56
N VAL A 96 -12.37 -5.87 3.00
CA VAL A 96 -13.79 -5.95 2.63
C VAL A 96 -14.68 -5.95 3.87
N ASP A 97 -14.26 -6.64 4.94
CA ASP A 97 -15.00 -6.64 6.19
C ASP A 97 -15.05 -5.25 6.82
N ALA A 98 -13.92 -4.54 6.91
CA ALA A 98 -13.84 -3.20 7.48
C ALA A 98 -14.62 -2.16 6.65
N LEU A 99 -14.44 -2.16 5.32
CA LEU A 99 -15.03 -1.15 4.45
C LEU A 99 -16.51 -1.44 4.16
N VAL A 100 -16.88 -2.68 3.82
CA VAL A 100 -18.21 -3.00 3.29
C VAL A 100 -19.16 -3.53 4.36
N VAL A 101 -18.69 -4.47 5.19
CA VAL A 101 -19.54 -5.15 6.19
C VAL A 101 -19.72 -4.29 7.43
N GLN A 102 -18.62 -3.89 8.07
CA GLN A 102 -18.60 -3.15 9.33
C GLN A 102 -18.69 -1.64 9.15
N GLN A 103 -18.42 -1.12 7.94
CA GLN A 103 -18.47 0.31 7.63
C GLN A 103 -17.62 1.15 8.61
N MET A 104 -16.46 0.60 9.01
CA MET A 104 -15.53 1.26 9.94
C MET A 104 -14.97 2.57 9.39
N ARG A 105 -15.06 2.75 8.06
CA ARG A 105 -14.66 3.95 7.35
C ARG A 105 -15.87 4.68 6.79
N SER A 106 -15.98 5.97 7.07
CA SER A 106 -17.13 6.77 6.66
C SER A 106 -17.02 7.20 5.20
N GLY A 107 -18.16 7.43 4.54
CA GLY A 107 -18.22 7.89 3.15
C GLY A 107 -18.49 6.81 2.11
N LEU A 108 -18.65 5.56 2.55
CA LEU A 108 -19.16 4.45 1.75
C LEU A 108 -20.71 4.38 1.83
N SER A 109 -21.31 3.58 0.96
CA SER A 109 -22.76 3.42 0.86
C SER A 109 -23.37 2.87 2.15
N GLY A 110 -24.36 3.59 2.67
CA GLY A 110 -25.18 3.15 3.79
C GLY A 110 -26.38 2.27 3.40
N SER A 111 -26.42 1.73 2.17
CA SER A 111 -27.51 0.84 1.70
C SER A 111 -27.81 -0.25 2.73
N PHE A 112 -29.07 -0.65 2.89
CA PHE A 112 -29.40 -1.74 3.82
C PHE A 112 -28.75 -3.06 3.36
N LEU A 113 -28.94 -3.41 2.08
CA LEU A 113 -28.44 -4.65 1.49
C LEU A 113 -26.93 -4.61 1.21
N LEU A 114 -26.21 -5.63 1.67
CA LEU A 114 -24.77 -5.79 1.45
C LEU A 114 -24.39 -5.83 -0.03
N SER A 115 -25.20 -6.48 -0.87
CA SER A 115 -24.98 -6.56 -2.31
C SER A 115 -24.99 -5.17 -2.96
N GLU A 116 -25.90 -4.29 -2.56
CA GLU A 116 -25.96 -2.92 -3.07
C GLU A 116 -24.76 -2.09 -2.63
N ARG A 117 -24.31 -2.23 -1.37
CA ARG A 117 -23.08 -1.59 -0.88
C ARG A 117 -21.90 -2.02 -1.74
N ALA A 118 -21.67 -3.33 -1.83
CA ALA A 118 -20.57 -3.91 -2.60
C ALA A 118 -20.59 -3.47 -4.07
N LEU A 119 -21.76 -3.45 -4.71
CA LEU A 119 -21.91 -3.03 -6.11
C LEU A 119 -21.76 -1.51 -6.33
N SER A 120 -21.97 -0.68 -5.31
CA SER A 120 -21.81 0.77 -5.45
C SER A 120 -20.40 1.26 -5.13
N ASP A 121 -19.72 0.59 -4.20
CA ASP A 121 -18.39 0.96 -3.74
C ASP A 121 -17.26 0.05 -4.27
N TRP A 122 -17.55 -0.83 -5.24
CA TRP A 122 -16.56 -1.77 -5.74
C TRP A 122 -15.25 -1.13 -6.26
N PRO A 123 -15.22 0.04 -6.94
CA PRO A 123 -13.95 0.50 -7.50
C PRO A 123 -12.98 0.92 -6.40
N ILE A 124 -13.45 1.58 -5.33
CA ILE A 124 -12.56 1.92 -4.21
C ILE A 124 -12.12 0.70 -3.42
N VAL A 125 -13.00 -0.31 -3.29
CA VAL A 125 -12.63 -1.58 -2.67
C VAL A 125 -11.53 -2.24 -3.49
N VAL A 126 -11.67 -2.31 -4.82
CA VAL A 126 -10.64 -2.83 -5.73
C VAL A 126 -9.33 -2.05 -5.61
N ALA A 127 -9.38 -0.73 -5.50
CA ALA A 127 -8.18 0.09 -5.31
C ALA A 127 -7.43 -0.27 -4.01
N HIS A 128 -8.15 -0.47 -2.90
CA HIS A 128 -7.55 -0.87 -1.63
C HIS A 128 -7.02 -2.31 -1.68
N LEU A 129 -7.74 -3.24 -2.29
CA LEU A 129 -7.28 -4.62 -2.49
C LEU A 129 -6.00 -4.68 -3.32
N ALA A 130 -5.92 -3.90 -4.41
CA ALA A 130 -4.73 -3.79 -5.24
C ALA A 130 -3.55 -3.15 -4.50
N LEU A 131 -3.81 -2.06 -3.78
CA LEU A 131 -2.81 -1.39 -2.92
C LEU A 131 -2.19 -2.40 -1.96
N PHE A 132 -3.01 -3.08 -1.15
CA PHE A 132 -2.48 -3.95 -0.10
C PHE A 132 -1.91 -5.27 -0.63
N ALA A 133 -2.36 -5.78 -1.78
CA ALA A 133 -1.68 -6.87 -2.47
C ALA A 133 -0.25 -6.46 -2.89
N CYS A 134 -0.10 -5.27 -3.47
CA CYS A 134 1.20 -4.75 -3.89
C CYS A 134 2.09 -4.41 -2.69
N LEU A 135 1.54 -3.79 -1.64
CA LEU A 135 2.27 -3.51 -0.39
C LEU A 135 2.77 -4.80 0.26
N PHE A 136 1.94 -5.85 0.29
CA PHE A 136 2.36 -7.15 0.81
C PHE A 136 3.48 -7.77 -0.04
N ALA A 137 3.34 -7.76 -1.38
CA ALA A 137 4.37 -8.26 -2.28
C ALA A 137 5.70 -7.51 -2.12
N MET A 138 5.66 -6.18 -2.08
CA MET A 138 6.84 -5.34 -1.83
C MET A 138 7.44 -5.62 -0.46
N SER A 139 6.63 -5.69 0.59
CA SER A 139 7.10 -5.99 1.95
C SER A 139 7.79 -7.36 2.03
N ALA A 140 7.28 -8.36 1.32
CA ALA A 140 7.85 -9.70 1.30
C ALA A 140 9.14 -9.81 0.48
N ILE A 141 9.38 -8.87 -0.44
CA ILE A 141 10.64 -8.71 -1.19
C ILE A 141 11.65 -7.86 -0.40
N ASP A 142 11.18 -6.83 0.29
CA ASP A 142 11.98 -5.89 1.09
C ASP A 142 12.53 -6.55 2.37
N ILE A 143 11.69 -7.31 3.09
CA ILE A 143 12.16 -8.43 3.92
C ILE A 143 12.90 -9.36 2.97
N GLU A 144 14.06 -9.95 3.22
CA GLU A 144 14.85 -10.72 2.23
C GLU A 144 15.84 -9.87 1.44
N HIS A 145 15.40 -8.89 0.62
CA HIS A 145 16.29 -8.24 -0.34
C HIS A 145 16.53 -6.72 -0.17
N TYR A 146 15.87 -6.04 0.78
CA TYR A 146 16.07 -4.59 1.05
C TYR A 146 15.90 -3.67 -0.17
N TRP A 147 15.00 -4.00 -1.09
CA TRP A 147 14.69 -3.17 -2.24
C TRP A 147 13.18 -3.12 -2.50
N VAL A 148 12.73 -1.98 -2.98
CA VAL A 148 11.33 -1.71 -3.33
C VAL A 148 11.25 -1.43 -4.83
N ASP A 149 10.51 -2.27 -5.54
CA ASP A 149 10.33 -2.14 -6.98
C ASP A 149 9.21 -1.12 -7.30
N VAL A 150 9.61 0.02 -7.85
CA VAL A 150 8.74 1.16 -8.20
C VAL A 150 7.66 0.78 -9.23
N ARG A 151 7.79 -0.34 -9.96
CA ARG A 151 6.74 -0.83 -10.87
C ARG A 151 5.44 -1.14 -10.13
N PHE A 152 5.52 -1.64 -8.89
CA PHE A 152 4.35 -1.87 -8.06
C PHE A 152 3.65 -0.57 -7.70
N THR A 153 4.40 0.44 -7.28
CA THR A 153 3.85 1.73 -6.87
C THR A 153 3.21 2.45 -8.06
N HIS A 154 3.79 2.35 -9.25
CA HIS A 154 3.18 2.85 -10.49
C HIS A 154 1.85 2.14 -10.80
N ALA A 155 1.82 0.80 -10.73
CA ALA A 155 0.60 0.04 -10.98
C ALA A 155 -0.53 0.44 -10.01
N VAL A 156 -0.22 0.54 -8.71
CA VAL A 156 -1.16 1.00 -7.68
C VAL A 156 -1.61 2.43 -7.93
N THR A 157 -0.70 3.33 -8.32
CA THR A 157 -1.03 4.73 -8.61
C THR A 157 -2.02 4.83 -9.76
N VAL A 158 -1.80 4.10 -10.86
CA VAL A 158 -2.71 4.06 -12.01
C VAL A 158 -4.09 3.51 -11.60
N ILE A 159 -4.11 2.41 -10.83
CA ILE A 159 -5.36 1.83 -10.32
C ILE A 159 -6.08 2.82 -9.39
N GLY A 160 -5.35 3.52 -8.52
CA GLY A 160 -5.90 4.53 -7.62
C GLY A 160 -6.58 5.68 -8.35
N PHE A 161 -5.90 6.26 -9.33
CA PHE A 161 -6.49 7.30 -10.18
C PHE A 161 -7.73 6.80 -10.92
N ALA A 162 -7.64 5.65 -11.60
CA ALA A 162 -8.77 5.09 -12.34
C ALA A 162 -9.96 4.80 -11.42
N CYS A 163 -9.73 4.18 -10.27
CA CYS A 163 -10.79 3.82 -9.34
C CYS A 163 -11.42 5.03 -8.66
N HIS A 164 -10.67 6.08 -8.32
CA HIS A 164 -11.26 7.31 -7.78
C HIS A 164 -12.09 8.05 -8.82
N VAL A 165 -11.65 8.08 -10.09
CA VAL A 165 -12.45 8.63 -11.18
C VAL A 165 -13.75 7.84 -11.35
N LEU A 166 -13.68 6.52 -11.22
CA LEU A 166 -14.84 5.61 -11.26
C LEU A 166 -15.62 5.53 -9.93
N TRP A 167 -15.17 6.16 -8.84
CA TRP A 167 -15.82 6.01 -7.53
C TRP A 167 -15.90 7.36 -6.82
N THR A 168 -16.93 8.12 -7.18
CA THR A 168 -17.23 9.43 -6.59
C THR A 168 -18.73 9.69 -6.51
N PRO A 169 -19.46 8.86 -5.76
CA PRO A 169 -20.87 9.10 -5.54
C PRO A 169 -21.09 10.29 -4.60
N VAL A 170 -22.19 11.02 -4.77
CA VAL A 170 -22.53 12.23 -3.97
C VAL A 170 -22.49 11.98 -2.46
N TYR A 171 -22.93 10.82 -1.98
CA TYR A 171 -22.92 10.49 -0.55
C TYR A 171 -21.51 10.40 0.06
N SER A 172 -20.47 10.18 -0.76
CA SER A 172 -19.09 10.13 -0.30
C SER A 172 -18.48 11.51 -0.09
N ALA A 173 -19.06 12.56 -0.67
CA ALA A 173 -18.43 13.88 -0.78
C ALA A 173 -18.14 14.53 0.59
N THR A 174 -18.98 14.31 1.60
CA THR A 174 -18.87 14.97 2.91
C THR A 174 -18.21 14.12 3.98
N LYS A 175 -18.27 12.78 3.85
CA LYS A 175 -17.82 11.83 4.86
C LYS A 175 -16.53 11.11 4.50
N TRP A 176 -16.18 11.04 3.22
CA TRP A 176 -14.88 10.55 2.78
C TRP A 176 -13.86 11.68 2.85
N VAL A 177 -12.57 11.34 2.97
CA VAL A 177 -11.50 12.33 2.93
C VAL A 177 -11.44 12.95 1.53
N ARG A 178 -11.84 14.21 1.41
CA ARG A 178 -11.77 14.99 0.16
C ARG A 178 -10.89 16.23 0.36
N PRO A 179 -10.04 16.58 -0.61
CA PRO A 179 -9.27 17.82 -0.55
C PRO A 179 -10.17 19.03 -0.80
N ALA A 180 -9.75 20.20 -0.31
CA ALA A 180 -10.36 21.46 -0.74
C ALA A 180 -10.12 21.68 -2.25
N PRO A 181 -11.01 22.42 -2.94
CA PRO A 181 -10.83 22.75 -4.37
C PRO A 181 -9.46 23.37 -4.68
N SER A 182 -9.00 24.29 -3.83
CA SER A 182 -7.68 24.92 -3.94
C SER A 182 -6.55 23.90 -3.85
N THR A 183 -6.61 22.97 -2.88
CA THR A 183 -5.63 21.89 -2.73
C THR A 183 -5.61 20.99 -3.95
N ALA A 184 -6.77 20.61 -4.49
CA ALA A 184 -6.85 19.77 -5.68
C ALA A 184 -6.19 20.46 -6.88
N LEU A 185 -6.45 21.75 -7.10
CA LEU A 185 -5.84 22.54 -8.17
C LEU A 185 -4.31 22.68 -8.00
N VAL A 186 -3.85 22.98 -6.78
CA VAL A 186 -2.41 23.05 -6.49
C VAL A 186 -1.74 21.70 -6.73
N SER A 187 -2.38 20.60 -6.32
CA SER A 187 -1.82 19.25 -6.51
C SER A 187 -1.70 18.89 -7.98
N LEU A 188 -2.72 19.22 -8.80
CA LEU A 188 -2.65 19.04 -10.25
C LEU A 188 -1.52 19.89 -10.87
N ALA A 189 -1.31 21.12 -10.40
CA ALA A 189 -0.22 21.98 -10.87
C ALA A 189 1.17 21.44 -10.50
N VAL A 190 1.32 20.88 -9.30
CA VAL A 190 2.55 20.20 -8.89
C VAL A 190 2.82 18.98 -9.78
N MET A 191 1.80 18.17 -10.06
CA MET A 191 1.93 17.01 -10.95
C MET A 191 2.31 17.40 -12.38
N THR A 192 1.71 18.45 -12.94
CA THR A 192 2.08 18.94 -14.28
C THR A 192 3.50 19.51 -14.30
N GLY A 193 3.92 20.20 -13.23
CA GLY A 193 5.29 20.65 -13.05
C GLY A 193 6.30 19.49 -13.02
N LEU A 194 5.99 18.41 -12.28
CA LEU A 194 6.81 17.19 -12.27
C LEU A 194 6.87 16.53 -13.66
N ALA A 195 5.74 16.42 -14.34
CA ALA A 195 5.69 15.83 -15.68
C ALA A 195 6.48 16.66 -16.71
N ALA A 196 6.37 17.99 -16.65
CA ALA A 196 7.14 18.89 -17.50
C ALA A 196 8.64 18.81 -17.22
N ALA A 197 9.04 18.80 -15.95
CA ALA A 197 10.44 18.61 -15.56
C ALA A 197 11.00 17.28 -16.08
N TRP A 198 10.23 16.20 -15.93
CA TRP A 198 10.61 14.88 -16.45
C TRP A 198 10.77 14.87 -17.98
N LEU A 199 9.87 15.52 -18.73
CA LEU A 199 9.97 15.64 -20.19
C LEU A 199 11.20 16.43 -20.63
N VAL A 200 11.54 17.52 -19.91
CA VAL A 200 12.73 18.33 -20.18
C VAL A 200 14.01 17.52 -19.90
N VAL A 201 14.08 16.83 -18.76
CA VAL A 201 15.23 15.97 -18.42
C VAL A 201 15.40 14.85 -19.44
N ARG A 202 14.31 14.21 -19.87
CA ARG A 202 14.35 13.13 -20.87
C ARG A 202 14.75 13.62 -22.27
N SER A 203 14.51 14.88 -22.60
CA SER A 203 14.86 15.46 -23.89
C SER A 203 16.27 16.08 -23.94
N ALA A 204 16.95 16.15 -22.79
CA ALA A 204 18.37 16.49 -22.75
C ALA A 204 19.20 15.34 -23.35
N PRO A 205 20.15 15.61 -24.26
CA PRO A 205 21.04 14.57 -24.78
C PRO A 205 21.84 13.99 -23.62
N TRP A 206 21.65 12.70 -23.37
CA TRP A 206 22.42 11.94 -22.40
C TRP A 206 23.84 11.78 -22.97
N ASN A 207 24.87 12.23 -22.23
CA ASN A 207 26.25 11.93 -22.58
C ASN A 207 26.55 10.50 -22.11
N ASP A 208 26.71 9.57 -23.05
CA ASP A 208 27.04 8.15 -22.81
C ASP A 208 28.47 7.92 -22.26
N GLU A 209 29.13 8.94 -21.70
CA GLU A 209 30.55 8.89 -21.30
C GLU A 209 30.79 8.44 -19.83
N PHE A 210 29.78 7.89 -19.15
CA PHE A 210 29.92 7.33 -17.80
C PHE A 210 29.07 6.06 -17.60
N ASP A 211 29.23 5.08 -18.48
CA ASP A 211 28.84 3.69 -18.20
C ASP A 211 30.00 2.74 -18.57
N ASP A 212 31.15 2.99 -17.95
CA ASP A 212 32.28 2.07 -18.00
C ASP A 212 32.05 0.94 -16.99
N GLY A 213 31.45 -0.14 -17.48
CA GLY A 213 31.92 -1.49 -17.16
C GLY A 213 31.52 -2.07 -15.81
N HIS A 214 30.22 -2.15 -15.51
CA HIS A 214 29.72 -3.28 -14.71
C HIS A 214 28.91 -4.20 -15.62
N GLU A 215 29.65 -5.06 -16.34
CA GLU A 215 29.12 -6.33 -16.82
C GLU A 215 28.25 -6.92 -15.70
N ALA A 216 27.00 -7.26 -16.04
CA ALA A 216 26.14 -8.06 -15.20
C ALA A 216 26.77 -9.45 -15.08
N ASP A 217 27.80 -9.54 -14.24
CA ASP A 217 28.58 -10.73 -13.99
C ASP A 217 27.67 -11.82 -13.47
N ALA A 218 27.66 -12.90 -14.24
CA ALA A 218 27.25 -14.26 -13.97
C ALA A 218 26.07 -14.50 -12.98
N PRO A 219 25.05 -15.30 -13.39
CA PRO A 219 24.12 -15.85 -12.41
C PRO A 219 24.92 -16.55 -11.30
N PRO A 220 24.56 -16.37 -10.02
CA PRO A 220 25.30 -16.94 -8.90
C PRO A 220 25.48 -18.44 -9.15
N PRO A 221 26.65 -19.02 -8.85
CA PRO A 221 26.91 -20.41 -9.10
C PRO A 221 25.79 -21.25 -8.48
N ALA A 222 25.33 -22.25 -9.23
CA ALA A 222 24.35 -23.23 -8.78
C ALA A 222 24.98 -24.09 -7.67
N GLY A 223 25.12 -23.51 -6.49
CA GLY A 223 25.73 -24.10 -5.30
C GLY A 223 24.67 -24.21 -4.22
N GLU A 224 24.25 -25.46 -3.99
CA GLU A 224 23.57 -25.96 -2.79
C GLU A 224 22.54 -25.02 -2.17
N GLU A 225 21.29 -25.14 -2.63
CA GLU A 225 20.11 -24.77 -1.86
C GLU A 225 20.19 -25.48 -0.50
N GLY A 226 20.78 -24.79 0.48
CA GLY A 226 20.78 -25.20 1.87
C GLY A 226 19.34 -25.52 2.24
N VAL A 227 19.10 -26.78 2.58
CA VAL A 227 17.83 -27.25 3.10
C VAL A 227 17.55 -26.45 4.36
N VAL A 228 16.79 -25.36 4.22
CA VAL A 228 16.28 -24.62 5.36
C VAL A 228 15.37 -25.61 6.09
N PRO A 229 15.70 -26.03 7.33
CA PRO A 229 14.84 -26.93 8.06
C PRO A 229 13.47 -26.27 8.14
N SER A 230 12.45 -26.97 7.65
CA SER A 230 11.06 -26.54 7.70
C SER A 230 10.61 -26.49 9.15
N ARG A 231 10.97 -25.41 9.84
CA ARG A 231 10.40 -25.12 11.16
C ARG A 231 8.91 -24.97 10.92
N ARG A 232 8.15 -25.90 11.50
CA ARG A 232 6.70 -26.02 11.37
C ARG A 232 6.04 -24.77 11.93
N TRP A 233 5.95 -23.70 11.14
CA TRP A 233 4.91 -22.72 11.36
C TRP A 233 3.59 -23.44 11.10
N PRO A 234 2.66 -23.47 12.06
CA PRO A 234 1.46 -24.27 11.88
C PRO A 234 0.65 -23.64 10.75
N LEU A 235 0.61 -24.31 9.59
CA LEU A 235 -0.34 -24.06 8.51
C LEU A 235 -1.78 -23.91 9.05
N TRP A 236 -2.07 -24.65 10.13
CA TRP A 236 -3.27 -24.55 10.93
C TRP A 236 -3.56 -23.13 11.43
N LEU A 237 -2.56 -22.32 11.79
CA LEU A 237 -2.76 -20.94 12.23
C LEU A 237 -3.38 -20.08 11.12
N GLY A 238 -2.92 -20.20 9.88
CA GLY A 238 -3.47 -19.45 8.75
C GLY A 238 -4.87 -19.94 8.34
N ILE A 239 -5.10 -21.26 8.38
CA ILE A 239 -6.43 -21.84 8.15
C ILE A 239 -7.41 -21.42 9.25
N THR A 240 -7.01 -21.54 10.52
CA THR A 240 -7.79 -21.09 11.68
C THR A 240 -8.05 -19.59 11.61
N LEU A 241 -7.11 -18.78 11.13
CA LEU A 241 -7.30 -17.34 10.94
C LEU A 241 -8.40 -17.04 9.91
N ILE A 242 -8.32 -17.62 8.72
CA ILE A 242 -9.37 -17.42 7.70
C ILE A 242 -10.70 -17.98 8.21
N SER A 243 -10.71 -19.15 8.85
CA SER A 243 -11.92 -19.70 9.45
C SER A 243 -12.51 -18.77 10.54
N LEU A 244 -11.68 -18.13 11.38
CA LEU A 244 -12.13 -17.14 12.36
C LEU A 244 -12.65 -15.88 11.67
N MET A 245 -12.00 -15.40 10.61
CA MET A 245 -12.44 -14.20 9.88
C MET A 245 -13.67 -14.44 9.00
N VAL A 246 -13.92 -15.67 8.57
CA VAL A 246 -15.05 -16.03 7.68
C VAL A 246 -16.23 -16.58 8.46
N VAL A 247 -16.03 -17.41 9.49
CA VAL A 247 -17.12 -18.11 10.21
C VAL A 247 -17.58 -17.38 11.47
N PHE A 248 -16.67 -16.79 12.24
CA PHE A 248 -16.97 -16.00 13.44
C PHE A 248 -17.77 -14.68 13.22
N PRO A 249 -17.78 -14.05 12.02
CA PRO A 249 -18.69 -12.95 11.68
C PRO A 249 -20.18 -13.23 11.92
N ALA A 250 -20.60 -14.49 11.83
CA ALA A 250 -22.00 -14.89 11.91
C ALA A 250 -22.60 -14.68 13.32
N SER A 251 -21.80 -14.73 14.37
CA SER A 251 -22.28 -14.61 15.76
C SER A 251 -22.35 -13.16 16.27
N GLU A 252 -21.67 -12.21 15.61
CA GLU A 252 -21.44 -10.83 16.10
C GLU A 252 -22.13 -9.75 15.23
N LEU A 253 -22.87 -10.13 14.18
CA LEU A 253 -23.57 -9.17 13.29
C LEU A 253 -24.62 -8.28 14.02
N ALA A 254 -24.81 -8.47 15.32
CA ALA A 254 -25.87 -7.87 16.12
C ALA A 254 -25.44 -6.71 17.03
N ARG A 255 -24.15 -6.36 17.21
CA ARG A 255 -23.76 -5.28 18.14
C ARG A 255 -22.54 -4.46 17.69
N PRO A 256 -22.62 -3.12 17.70
CA PRO A 256 -21.43 -2.27 17.64
C PRO A 256 -20.70 -2.37 18.98
N ALA A 257 -19.51 -2.95 18.98
CA ALA A 257 -18.68 -3.04 20.18
C ALA A 257 -17.59 -1.95 20.15
N PRO A 258 -17.15 -1.44 21.32
CA PRO A 258 -16.03 -0.47 21.41
C PRO A 258 -14.73 -1.05 20.81
N LEU A 259 -13.67 -0.26 20.67
CA LEU A 259 -12.34 -0.67 20.13
C LEU A 259 -11.86 -2.07 20.59
N LEU A 260 -12.12 -2.43 21.86
CA LEU A 260 -11.77 -3.73 22.46
C LEU A 260 -12.74 -4.89 22.14
N GLY A 261 -13.89 -4.62 21.54
CA GLY A 261 -14.82 -5.63 21.02
C GLY A 261 -14.69 -5.87 19.52
N GLN A 262 -13.81 -5.15 18.83
CA GLN A 262 -13.56 -5.31 17.38
C GLN A 262 -12.54 -6.43 17.09
N TRP A 263 -12.65 -7.59 17.76
CA TRP A 263 -11.70 -8.71 17.65
C TRP A 263 -11.51 -9.21 16.20
N ARG A 264 -12.52 -9.00 15.34
CA ARG A 264 -12.56 -9.42 13.93
C ARG A 264 -11.40 -8.88 13.10
N SER A 265 -11.00 -7.62 13.31
CA SER A 265 -9.87 -6.97 12.63
C SER A 265 -8.61 -6.96 13.49
N VAL A 266 -8.73 -6.92 14.82
CA VAL A 266 -7.59 -6.88 15.75
C VAL A 266 -6.76 -8.17 15.71
N VAL A 267 -7.39 -9.35 15.80
CA VAL A 267 -6.65 -10.63 15.88
C VAL A 267 -5.81 -10.89 14.62
N PRO A 268 -6.36 -10.75 13.40
CA PRO A 268 -5.61 -11.00 12.17
C PRO A 268 -4.50 -9.98 11.96
N LEU A 269 -4.74 -8.72 12.31
CA LEU A 269 -3.75 -7.65 12.25
C LEU A 269 -2.59 -7.87 13.24
N ALA A 270 -2.90 -8.28 14.47
CA ALA A 270 -1.89 -8.63 15.48
C ALA A 270 -1.03 -9.81 15.02
N LEU A 271 -1.62 -10.78 14.31
CA LEU A 271 -0.90 -11.92 13.76
C LEU A 271 -0.05 -11.54 12.55
N LEU A 272 -0.52 -10.66 11.66
CA LEU A 272 0.31 -10.07 10.59
C LEU A 272 1.53 -9.34 11.18
N LEU A 273 1.32 -8.53 12.23
CA LEU A 273 2.38 -7.86 12.96
C LEU A 273 3.36 -8.87 13.58
N ALA A 274 2.85 -9.92 14.23
CA ALA A 274 3.67 -10.98 14.81
C ALA A 274 4.50 -11.74 13.75
N LEU A 275 3.95 -11.97 12.55
CA LEU A 275 4.66 -12.57 11.43
C LEU A 275 5.80 -11.66 10.92
N ILE A 276 5.57 -10.35 10.83
CA ILE A 276 6.61 -9.38 10.47
C ILE A 276 7.73 -9.40 11.52
N VAL A 277 7.40 -9.30 12.81
CA VAL A 277 8.38 -9.39 13.90
C VAL A 277 9.15 -10.70 13.80
N ALA A 278 8.47 -11.84 13.66
CA ALA A 278 9.13 -13.14 13.57
C ALA A 278 10.04 -13.30 12.33
N SER A 279 9.64 -12.74 11.19
CA SER A 279 10.46 -12.75 9.96
C SER A 279 11.67 -11.82 10.05
N SER A 280 11.59 -10.76 10.84
CA SER A 280 12.68 -9.81 11.05
C SER A 280 13.81 -10.35 11.95
N VAL A 281 13.52 -11.34 12.81
CA VAL A 281 14.52 -12.01 13.67
C VAL A 281 15.61 -12.73 12.87
N ARG A 282 15.34 -13.14 11.63
CA ARG A 282 16.31 -13.89 10.82
C ARG A 282 17.46 -12.99 10.36
N ARG A 283 18.72 -13.41 10.60
CA ARG A 283 19.92 -12.80 10.01
C ARG A 283 19.99 -13.08 8.52
N ARG A 284 20.38 -12.08 7.73
CA ARG A 284 20.43 -12.16 6.27
C ARG A 284 21.79 -11.73 5.76
N PRO A 285 22.28 -12.31 4.65
CA PRO A 285 23.45 -11.79 3.97
C PRO A 285 23.28 -10.32 3.57
N ALA A 286 22.10 -9.89 3.12
CA ALA A 286 21.87 -8.50 2.76
C ALA A 286 22.02 -7.49 3.93
N ASP A 287 21.96 -7.94 5.19
CA ASP A 287 22.01 -7.04 6.36
C ASP A 287 23.36 -6.29 6.49
N HIS A 288 24.47 -6.87 6.03
CA HIS A 288 25.80 -6.22 6.09
C HIS A 288 26.05 -5.34 4.86
N LEU A 289 25.71 -5.83 3.66
CA LEU A 289 25.86 -5.09 2.41
C LEU A 289 25.18 -3.72 2.44
N VAL A 290 23.96 -3.64 3.01
CA VAL A 290 23.24 -2.37 3.14
C VAL A 290 23.91 -1.44 4.17
N ALA A 291 24.42 -2.00 5.28
CA ALA A 291 25.11 -1.19 6.28
C ALA A 291 26.40 -0.59 5.73
N ASP A 292 27.14 -1.37 4.94
CA ASP A 292 28.39 -0.95 4.31
C ASP A 292 28.11 0.10 3.22
N ALA A 293 27.09 -0.10 2.37
CA ALA A 293 26.67 0.88 1.36
C ALA A 293 26.28 2.24 1.96
N ILE A 294 25.53 2.25 3.07
CA ILE A 294 25.16 3.50 3.78
C ILE A 294 26.40 4.22 4.32
N GLU A 295 27.42 3.49 4.75
CA GLU A 295 28.67 4.07 5.24
C GLU A 295 29.52 4.64 4.10
N GLU A 296 29.55 3.99 2.94
CA GLU A 296 30.26 4.45 1.73
C GLU A 296 29.61 5.71 1.13
N GLU A 297 28.28 5.74 1.01
CA GLU A 297 27.54 6.85 0.39
C GLU A 297 27.45 8.11 1.26
N ARG A 298 27.90 8.03 2.52
CA ARG A 298 27.86 9.14 3.50
C ARG A 298 28.47 10.44 2.98
N HIS A 299 29.52 10.35 2.17
CA HIS A 299 30.21 11.52 1.64
C HIS A 299 29.42 12.27 0.56
N GLY A 300 28.51 11.59 -0.16
CA GLY A 300 27.66 12.17 -1.21
C GLY A 300 26.24 12.51 -0.76
N ALA A 301 25.77 11.98 0.37
CA ALA A 301 24.37 12.06 0.79
C ALA A 301 23.78 13.47 0.83
N ARG A 302 24.53 14.48 1.32
CA ARG A 302 24.05 15.87 1.35
C ARG A 302 23.91 16.47 -0.05
N TRP A 303 24.80 16.09 -0.96
CA TRP A 303 24.77 16.58 -2.34
C TRP A 303 23.58 15.97 -3.09
N MET A 304 23.35 14.67 -2.92
CA MET A 304 22.16 13.97 -3.42
C MET A 304 20.87 14.65 -2.94
N ALA A 305 20.78 15.02 -1.66
CA ALA A 305 19.60 15.73 -1.14
C ALA A 305 19.39 17.12 -1.78
N LEU A 306 20.47 17.84 -2.12
CA LEU A 306 20.38 19.11 -2.84
C LEU A 306 19.96 18.90 -4.30
N GLU A 307 20.49 17.88 -4.97
CA GLU A 307 20.08 17.51 -6.33
C GLU A 307 18.59 17.15 -6.40
N GLU A 308 18.09 16.39 -5.43
CA GLU A 308 16.65 16.10 -5.31
C GLU A 308 15.82 17.38 -5.09
N LEU A 309 16.27 18.29 -4.23
CA LEU A 309 15.59 19.57 -4.00
C LEU A 309 15.53 20.42 -5.27
N VAL A 310 16.63 20.47 -6.03
CA VAL A 310 16.69 21.15 -7.34
C VAL A 310 15.73 20.47 -8.33
N ALA A 311 15.72 19.14 -8.40
CA ALA A 311 14.83 18.38 -9.28
C ALA A 311 13.34 18.63 -8.97
N LEU A 312 12.99 18.86 -7.70
CA LEU A 312 11.62 19.17 -7.27
C LEU A 312 11.22 20.64 -7.48
N THR A 313 12.17 21.53 -7.75
CA THR A 313 11.94 22.98 -7.84
C THR A 313 10.86 23.37 -8.87
N PRO A 314 10.82 22.83 -10.11
CA PRO A 314 9.77 23.17 -11.08
C PRO A 314 8.36 22.85 -10.56
N ALA A 315 8.22 21.74 -9.85
CA ALA A 315 6.94 21.31 -9.28
C ALA A 315 6.51 22.21 -8.12
N LEU A 316 7.44 22.58 -7.25
CA LEU A 316 7.19 23.51 -6.15
C LEU A 316 6.79 24.90 -6.66
N LEU A 317 7.48 25.41 -7.69
CA LEU A 317 7.16 26.69 -8.33
C LEU A 317 5.79 26.68 -9.00
N ALA A 318 5.43 25.61 -9.71
CA ALA A 318 4.11 25.46 -10.32
C ALA A 318 2.99 25.46 -9.27
N GLY A 319 3.17 24.69 -8.18
CA GLY A 319 2.24 24.68 -7.05
C GLY A 319 2.11 26.04 -6.36
N ALA A 320 3.24 26.71 -6.10
CA ALA A 320 3.29 28.02 -5.48
C ALA A 320 2.66 29.12 -6.35
N ALA A 321 2.86 29.08 -7.67
CA ALA A 321 2.24 30.02 -8.61
C ALA A 321 0.72 29.89 -8.61
N VAL A 322 0.20 28.66 -8.65
CA VAL A 322 -1.25 28.40 -8.58
C VAL A 322 -1.81 28.78 -7.22
N TRP A 323 -1.13 28.43 -6.12
CA TRP A 323 -1.53 28.86 -4.78
C TRP A 323 -1.58 30.38 -4.67
N TRP A 324 -0.53 31.07 -5.12
CA TRP A 324 -0.44 32.53 -5.11
C TRP A 324 -1.59 33.15 -5.91
N TRP A 325 -1.84 32.66 -7.13
CA TRP A 325 -2.93 33.11 -7.99
C TRP A 325 -4.30 32.96 -7.31
N ILE A 326 -4.59 31.79 -6.73
CA ILE A 326 -5.82 31.56 -5.96
C ILE A 326 -5.87 32.46 -4.72
N SER A 327 -4.73 32.69 -4.07
CA SER A 327 -4.66 33.46 -2.83
C SER A 327 -4.74 34.99 -3.03
N ARG A 328 -4.61 35.49 -4.25
CA ARG A 328 -4.47 36.94 -4.49
C ARG A 328 -5.76 37.73 -4.34
N ASP A 329 -6.91 37.12 -4.64
CA ASP A 329 -8.20 37.82 -4.70
C ASP A 329 -9.31 36.95 -4.11
N GLN A 330 -10.10 37.54 -3.19
CA GLN A 330 -11.22 36.86 -2.54
C GLN A 330 -12.32 36.50 -3.56
N ALA A 331 -12.58 37.36 -4.55
CA ALA A 331 -13.56 37.08 -5.59
C ALA A 331 -13.12 35.90 -6.46
N THR A 332 -11.82 35.78 -6.78
CA THR A 332 -11.25 34.63 -7.49
C THR A 332 -11.37 33.34 -6.67
N ARG A 333 -11.16 33.38 -5.34
CA ARG A 333 -11.38 32.20 -4.47
C ARG A 333 -12.83 31.74 -4.46
N GLU A 334 -13.77 32.67 -4.30
CA GLU A 334 -15.21 32.39 -4.28
C GLU A 334 -15.73 31.94 -5.66
N ALA A 335 -15.21 32.54 -6.74
CA ALA A 335 -15.53 32.15 -8.10
C ALA A 335 -14.99 30.75 -8.42
N LEU A 336 -13.74 30.43 -8.03
CA LEU A 336 -13.14 29.12 -8.24
C LEU A 336 -13.76 28.04 -7.36
N SER A 337 -14.04 28.33 -6.08
CA SER A 337 -14.74 27.39 -5.22
C SER A 337 -16.14 27.14 -5.77
N GLY A 338 -16.88 28.18 -6.17
CA GLY A 338 -18.20 28.04 -6.79
C GLY A 338 -18.18 27.37 -8.17
N ALA A 339 -17.19 27.63 -9.02
CA ALA A 339 -17.06 27.03 -10.35
C ALA A 339 -16.58 25.57 -10.27
N PHE A 340 -15.59 25.27 -9.42
CA PHE A 340 -15.14 23.91 -9.16
C PHE A 340 -16.24 23.10 -8.48
N PHE A 341 -16.95 23.65 -7.49
CA PHE A 341 -18.07 22.97 -6.87
C PHE A 341 -19.15 22.71 -7.92
N ARG A 342 -19.54 23.69 -8.74
CA ARG A 342 -20.49 23.45 -9.85
C ARG A 342 -19.99 22.42 -10.86
N ALA A 343 -18.73 22.45 -11.29
CA ALA A 343 -18.20 21.51 -12.28
C ALA A 343 -18.00 20.10 -11.70
N ALA A 344 -17.54 19.98 -10.45
CA ALA A 344 -17.32 18.71 -9.78
C ALA A 344 -18.63 18.08 -9.28
N TYR A 345 -19.63 18.87 -8.89
CA TYR A 345 -20.93 18.37 -8.42
C TYR A 345 -21.96 18.17 -9.55
N ASN A 346 -21.94 19.01 -10.60
CA ASN A 346 -22.88 18.92 -11.73
C ASN A 346 -22.36 18.08 -12.91
N SER A 347 -21.16 17.48 -12.83
CA SER A 347 -20.70 16.56 -13.87
C SER A 347 -21.62 15.33 -13.94
N SER A 348 -22.45 15.30 -14.98
CA SER A 348 -23.26 14.16 -15.48
C SER A 348 -24.44 13.66 -14.62
N SER A 349 -25.59 14.32 -14.80
CA SER A 349 -26.91 13.68 -14.79
C SER A 349 -27.13 12.90 -16.10
N LEU A 350 -26.28 11.93 -16.43
CA LEU A 350 -26.57 11.01 -17.54
C LEU A 350 -27.57 9.95 -17.04
N PRO A 351 -28.68 9.73 -17.76
CA PRO A 351 -29.73 8.83 -17.33
C PRO A 351 -29.30 7.40 -17.59
N MET A 352 -28.58 6.80 -16.63
CA MET A 352 -28.81 5.39 -16.34
C MET A 352 -28.44 4.95 -14.91
N TRP A 353 -27.47 5.56 -14.20
CA TRP A 353 -27.12 5.09 -12.84
C TRP A 353 -26.42 6.17 -11.97
N ARG A 354 -27.19 7.00 -11.23
CA ARG A 354 -26.74 7.93 -10.14
C ARG A 354 -25.84 9.12 -10.58
N PRO A 355 -25.67 10.20 -9.77
CA PRO A 355 -24.74 11.29 -10.06
C PRO A 355 -23.31 10.90 -9.66
N TRP A 356 -22.37 10.88 -10.61
CA TRP A 356 -20.96 10.52 -10.42
C TRP A 356 -20.08 11.76 -10.59
N GLN A 357 -19.04 11.93 -9.78
CA GLN A 357 -18.24 13.16 -9.70
C GLN A 357 -16.75 12.92 -10.04
N PRO A 358 -16.41 12.49 -11.28
CA PRO A 358 -15.07 12.02 -11.63
C PRO A 358 -13.95 13.05 -11.38
N LEU A 359 -14.25 14.34 -11.55
CA LEU A 359 -13.29 15.42 -11.27
C LEU A 359 -12.95 15.54 -9.78
N LEU A 360 -13.92 15.31 -8.89
CA LEU A 360 -13.69 15.27 -7.45
C LEU A 360 -12.78 14.10 -7.09
N GLY A 361 -12.95 12.97 -7.77
CA GLY A 361 -12.16 11.75 -7.60
C GLY A 361 -10.72 11.95 -8.04
N LEU A 362 -10.54 12.48 -9.25
CA LEU A 362 -9.23 12.86 -9.76
C LEU A 362 -8.51 13.81 -8.81
N GLY A 363 -9.19 14.85 -8.32
CA GLY A 363 -8.64 15.78 -7.34
C GLY A 363 -8.26 15.10 -6.02
N THR A 364 -9.06 14.14 -5.56
CA THR A 364 -8.78 13.36 -4.35
C THR A 364 -7.52 12.51 -4.49
N ALA A 365 -7.41 11.76 -5.60
CA ALA A 365 -6.25 10.94 -5.90
C ALA A 365 -4.98 11.79 -6.11
N ALA A 366 -5.09 12.91 -6.84
CA ALA A 366 -3.97 13.83 -7.08
C ALA A 366 -3.45 14.46 -5.79
N ALA A 367 -4.35 15.00 -4.96
CA ALA A 367 -3.98 15.56 -3.67
C ALA A 367 -3.37 14.50 -2.76
N GLY A 368 -3.99 13.33 -2.69
CA GLY A 368 -3.46 12.18 -1.96
C GLY A 368 -2.03 11.84 -2.36
N PHE A 369 -1.78 11.68 -3.66
CA PHE A 369 -0.47 11.37 -4.23
C PHE A 369 0.57 12.45 -3.92
N VAL A 370 0.24 13.71 -4.20
CA VAL A 370 1.18 14.84 -4.04
C VAL A 370 1.53 15.10 -2.59
N ILE A 371 0.55 15.14 -1.68
CA ILE A 371 0.80 15.44 -0.27
C ILE A 371 1.60 14.30 0.38
N ALA A 372 1.24 13.05 0.10
CA ALA A 372 1.95 11.90 0.62
C ALA A 372 3.39 11.81 0.10
N GLY A 373 3.59 12.03 -1.20
CA GLY A 373 4.92 12.10 -1.80
C GLY A 373 5.74 13.26 -1.22
N ALA A 374 5.16 14.46 -1.15
CA ALA A 374 5.81 15.64 -0.57
C ALA A 374 6.23 15.42 0.88
N MET A 375 5.42 14.72 1.69
CA MET A 375 5.81 14.34 3.06
C MET A 375 7.04 13.41 3.05
N GLY A 376 7.04 12.39 2.20
CA GLY A 376 8.17 11.46 2.08
C GLY A 376 9.47 12.16 1.65
N TRP A 377 9.42 12.99 0.61
CA TRP A 377 10.57 13.79 0.17
C TRP A 377 11.01 14.81 1.22
N ALA A 378 10.09 15.45 1.93
CA ALA A 378 10.43 16.38 3.01
C ALA A 378 11.21 15.67 4.12
N VAL A 379 10.75 14.49 4.56
CA VAL A 379 11.47 13.68 5.55
C VAL A 379 12.84 13.28 5.03
N ARG A 380 12.93 12.73 3.82
CA ARG A 380 14.19 12.32 3.19
C ARG A 380 15.19 13.48 3.12
N ILE A 381 14.80 14.62 2.55
CA ILE A 381 15.69 15.76 2.35
C ILE A 381 16.12 16.35 3.69
N VAL A 382 15.18 16.67 4.58
CA VAL A 382 15.49 17.32 5.86
C VAL A 382 16.40 16.44 6.71
N PHE A 383 16.07 15.17 6.87
CA PHE A 383 16.87 14.27 7.70
C PHE A 383 18.22 13.97 7.04
N THR A 384 18.29 13.83 5.71
CA THR A 384 19.57 13.61 5.02
C THR A 384 20.51 14.80 5.16
N LEU A 385 20.00 16.03 5.10
CA LEU A 385 20.79 17.24 5.34
C LEU A 385 21.30 17.32 6.79
N VAL A 386 20.42 17.04 7.76
CA VAL A 386 20.73 17.09 9.21
C VAL A 386 21.75 16.03 9.60
N PHE A 387 21.50 14.77 9.26
CA PHE A 387 22.33 13.64 9.69
C PHE A 387 23.53 13.35 8.78
N GLY A 388 23.53 13.90 7.56
CA GLY A 388 24.59 13.66 6.57
C GLY A 388 24.68 12.20 6.13
N LYS A 389 23.55 11.48 6.15
CA LYS A 389 23.37 10.09 5.71
C LYS A 389 21.99 9.96 5.09
N GLU A 390 21.83 9.08 4.11
CA GLU A 390 20.52 8.82 3.51
C GLU A 390 19.52 8.37 4.58
N ALA A 391 18.47 9.16 4.78
CA ALA A 391 17.55 8.97 5.90
C ALA A 391 16.40 8.00 5.60
N MET A 392 16.00 7.89 4.34
CA MET A 392 14.82 7.14 3.91
C MET A 392 14.96 6.78 2.44
N GLY A 393 14.74 5.52 2.07
CA GLY A 393 14.85 5.06 0.69
C GLY A 393 13.80 5.70 -0.23
N SER A 394 14.19 5.97 -1.49
CA SER A 394 13.30 6.59 -2.48
C SER A 394 12.07 5.72 -2.80
N GLY A 395 12.20 4.40 -2.72
CA GLY A 395 11.10 3.45 -2.91
C GLY A 395 9.96 3.62 -1.88
N ASP A 396 10.29 3.91 -0.62
CA ASP A 396 9.29 4.14 0.43
C ASP A 396 8.46 5.40 0.16
N ILE A 397 9.07 6.43 -0.45
CA ILE A 397 8.37 7.66 -0.85
C ILE A 397 7.33 7.36 -1.95
N HIS A 398 7.69 6.56 -2.95
CA HIS A 398 6.76 6.16 -4.00
C HIS A 398 5.62 5.28 -3.45
N LEU A 399 5.92 4.45 -2.46
CA LEU A 399 4.94 3.64 -1.74
C LEU A 399 3.97 4.53 -0.96
N MET A 400 4.46 5.55 -0.27
CA MET A 400 3.63 6.56 0.40
C MET A 400 2.75 7.32 -0.60
N ALA A 401 3.31 7.78 -1.71
CA ALA A 401 2.56 8.49 -2.76
C ALA A 401 1.45 7.63 -3.36
N ALA A 402 1.74 6.36 -3.69
CA ALA A 402 0.75 5.41 -4.19
C ALA A 402 -0.34 5.11 -3.15
N THR A 403 0.04 4.97 -1.87
CA THR A 403 -0.92 4.79 -0.78
C THR A 403 -1.78 6.03 -0.59
N GLY A 404 -1.21 7.24 -0.70
CA GLY A 404 -1.93 8.50 -0.64
C GLY A 404 -2.93 8.65 -1.79
N CYS A 405 -2.55 8.25 -3.00
CA CYS A 405 -3.43 8.21 -4.17
C CYS A 405 -4.70 7.38 -3.91
N VAL A 406 -4.56 6.20 -3.31
CA VAL A 406 -5.68 5.28 -3.07
C VAL A 406 -6.45 5.63 -1.78
N ALA A 407 -5.76 5.70 -0.66
CA ALA A 407 -6.36 5.79 0.67
C ALA A 407 -6.51 7.23 1.17
N GLY A 408 -5.92 8.22 0.49
CA GLY A 408 -5.91 9.61 0.90
C GLY A 408 -4.70 9.96 1.78
N TRP A 409 -4.28 11.22 1.73
CA TRP A 409 -3.11 11.72 2.46
C TRP A 409 -3.18 11.58 3.99
N PRO A 410 -4.33 11.72 4.70
CA PRO A 410 -4.34 11.60 6.16
C PRO A 410 -3.98 10.19 6.62
N VAL A 411 -4.37 9.18 5.83
CA VAL A 411 -4.00 7.79 6.10
C VAL A 411 -2.49 7.60 6.04
N VAL A 412 -1.83 8.28 5.09
CA VAL A 412 -0.36 8.21 4.97
C VAL A 412 0.31 8.95 6.12
N VAL A 413 -0.15 10.14 6.49
CA VAL A 413 0.42 10.93 7.60
C VAL A 413 0.36 10.13 8.90
N VAL A 414 -0.85 9.70 9.29
CA VAL A 414 -1.06 8.94 10.51
C VAL A 414 -0.33 7.59 10.44
N GLY A 415 -0.42 6.91 9.31
CA GLY A 415 0.22 5.61 9.10
C GLY A 415 1.74 5.66 9.11
N PHE A 416 2.36 6.75 8.64
CA PHE A 416 3.82 6.91 8.68
C PHE A 416 4.32 7.00 10.13
N PHE A 417 3.71 7.87 10.95
CA PHE A 417 4.09 7.97 12.36
C PHE A 417 3.81 6.68 13.13
N LEU A 418 2.69 6.01 12.83
CA LEU A 418 2.39 4.69 13.37
C LEU A 418 3.43 3.65 12.93
N ALA A 419 3.90 3.68 11.68
CA ALA A 419 4.94 2.79 11.19
C ALA A 419 6.26 3.00 11.93
N CYS A 420 6.69 4.25 12.13
CA CYS A 420 7.89 4.57 12.91
C CYS A 420 7.78 4.02 14.34
N PHE A 421 6.62 4.20 14.99
CA PHE A 421 6.36 3.63 16.31
C PHE A 421 6.47 2.10 16.29
N LEU A 422 5.70 1.42 15.42
CA LEU A 422 5.72 -0.04 15.31
C LEU A 422 7.11 -0.60 14.99
N ALA A 423 7.88 0.08 14.13
CA ALA A 423 9.24 -0.31 13.76
C ALA A 423 10.20 -0.24 14.95
N ILE A 424 10.11 0.81 15.79
CA ILE A 424 10.91 0.93 17.01
C ILE A 424 10.59 -0.21 17.99
N PHE A 425 9.31 -0.47 18.24
CA PHE A 425 8.90 -1.58 19.13
C PHE A 425 9.32 -2.94 18.57
N GLY A 426 9.17 -3.14 17.26
CA GLY A 426 9.65 -4.32 16.55
C GLY A 426 11.15 -4.53 16.70
N TRP A 427 11.94 -3.47 16.51
CA TRP A 427 13.39 -3.51 16.68
C TRP A 427 13.78 -3.86 18.12
N LEU A 428 13.18 -3.19 19.11
CA LEU A 428 13.43 -3.45 20.53
C LEU A 428 13.09 -4.91 20.90
N ALA A 429 11.99 -5.44 20.37
CA ALA A 429 11.60 -6.83 20.57
C ALA A 429 12.61 -7.82 19.96
N VAL A 430 13.30 -7.45 18.88
CA VAL A 430 14.24 -8.35 18.18
C VAL A 430 15.68 -8.20 18.69
N LEU A 431 15.99 -7.12 19.40
CA LEU A 431 17.31 -6.80 19.95
C LEU A 431 18.00 -7.97 20.72
N PRO A 432 17.29 -8.79 21.53
CA PRO A 432 17.91 -9.92 22.22
C PRO A 432 18.42 -11.03 21.28
N TRP A 433 17.81 -11.16 20.10
CA TRP A 433 18.06 -12.25 19.16
C TRP A 433 18.88 -11.83 17.94
N LYS A 434 18.90 -10.53 17.60
CA LYS A 434 19.59 -10.00 16.42
C LYS A 434 20.34 -8.70 16.75
N ARG A 435 21.58 -8.60 16.29
CA ARG A 435 22.36 -7.35 16.23
C ARG A 435 22.38 -6.79 14.79
N ALA A 436 21.23 -6.74 14.12
CA ALA A 436 21.17 -6.10 12.80
C ALA A 436 21.11 -4.58 12.98
N ARG A 437 21.91 -3.87 12.18
CA ARG A 437 21.97 -2.39 12.20
C ARG A 437 20.86 -1.75 11.36
N ALA A 438 20.31 -2.45 10.37
CA ALA A 438 19.28 -1.96 9.48
C ALA A 438 17.99 -2.79 9.58
N ILE A 439 16.83 -2.13 9.44
CA ILE A 439 15.51 -2.74 9.33
C ILE A 439 14.84 -2.21 8.05
N PRO A 440 14.26 -3.09 7.22
CA PRO A 440 13.45 -2.66 6.08
C PRO A 440 12.18 -1.96 6.58
N LEU A 441 11.95 -0.72 6.15
CA LEU A 441 10.82 0.12 6.61
C LEU A 441 9.50 -0.27 5.92
N GLY A 442 9.55 -0.76 4.68
CA GLY A 442 8.38 -1.09 3.86
C GLY A 442 7.32 -1.97 4.57
N PRO A 443 7.69 -3.09 5.22
CA PRO A 443 6.75 -3.94 5.97
C PRO A 443 6.00 -3.21 7.08
N TRP A 444 6.68 -2.30 7.78
CA TRP A 444 6.09 -1.52 8.86
C TRP A 444 5.12 -0.48 8.32
N LEU A 445 5.47 0.17 7.20
CA LEU A 445 4.56 1.07 6.47
C LEU A 445 3.31 0.31 5.99
N ALA A 446 3.48 -0.86 5.38
CA ALA A 446 2.37 -1.65 4.86
C ALA A 446 1.35 -2.02 5.96
N VAL A 447 1.84 -2.48 7.12
CA VAL A 447 0.95 -2.77 8.26
C VAL A 447 0.34 -1.50 8.82
N ALA A 448 1.13 -0.45 9.07
CA ALA A 448 0.59 0.78 9.64
C ALA A 448 -0.47 1.44 8.74
N PHE A 449 -0.30 1.39 7.42
CA PHE A 449 -1.33 1.82 6.48
C PHE A 449 -2.57 0.95 6.54
N LEU A 450 -2.44 -0.37 6.70
CA LEU A 450 -3.59 -1.26 6.87
C LEU A 450 -4.37 -0.91 8.15
N ILE A 451 -3.67 -0.71 9.27
CA ILE A 451 -4.28 -0.27 10.54
C ILE A 451 -5.01 1.04 10.34
N THR A 452 -4.34 2.01 9.72
CA THR A 452 -4.87 3.36 9.57
C THR A 452 -6.07 3.39 8.63
N VAL A 453 -6.10 2.57 7.57
CA VAL A 453 -7.28 2.44 6.69
C VAL A 453 -8.47 1.87 7.44
N VAL A 454 -8.25 0.83 8.26
CA VAL A 454 -9.32 0.13 8.98
C VAL A 454 -9.90 0.99 10.10
N TYR A 455 -9.05 1.63 10.91
CA TYR A 455 -9.43 2.36 12.11
C TYR A 455 -9.41 3.89 11.92
N TYR A 456 -9.42 4.38 10.69
CA TYR A 456 -9.23 5.81 10.39
C TYR A 456 -10.13 6.72 11.23
N ASN A 457 -11.43 6.45 11.23
CA ASN A 457 -12.41 7.29 11.94
C ASN A 457 -12.15 7.29 13.45
N ASP A 458 -11.85 6.13 14.03
CA ASP A 458 -11.59 5.97 15.47
C ASP A 458 -10.28 6.67 15.88
N ILE A 459 -9.24 6.55 15.06
CA ILE A 459 -7.95 7.20 15.29
C ILE A 459 -8.12 8.72 15.23
N VAL A 460 -8.81 9.22 14.21
CA VAL A 460 -9.05 10.67 14.03
C VAL A 460 -9.98 11.24 15.11
N ALA A 461 -10.95 10.47 15.58
CA ALA A 461 -11.83 10.86 16.67
C ALA A 461 -11.15 10.84 18.05
N SER A 462 -9.99 10.18 18.19
CA SER A 462 -9.30 10.07 19.47
C SER A 462 -8.86 11.46 19.99
N PRO A 463 -8.98 11.73 21.31
CA PRO A 463 -8.64 13.04 21.89
C PRO A 463 -7.25 13.61 21.52
N PRO A 464 -6.15 12.82 21.47
CA PRO A 464 -4.84 13.39 21.13
C PRO A 464 -4.73 13.83 19.66
N ILE A 465 -5.52 13.24 18.77
CA ILE A 465 -5.44 13.46 17.33
C ILE A 465 -6.54 14.42 16.86
N SER A 466 -7.71 14.39 17.48
CA SER A 466 -8.86 15.21 17.09
C SER A 466 -8.56 16.70 17.14
N GLY A 467 -7.79 17.17 18.12
CA GLY A 467 -7.34 18.58 18.18
C GLY A 467 -6.42 18.98 17.03
N VAL A 468 -5.51 18.09 16.61
CA VAL A 468 -4.63 18.32 15.46
C VAL A 468 -5.41 18.27 14.16
N VAL A 469 -6.30 17.28 14.02
CA VAL A 469 -7.14 17.14 12.83
C VAL A 469 -8.09 18.32 12.71
N GLU A 470 -8.68 18.80 13.80
CA GLU A 470 -9.55 19.97 13.77
C GLU A 470 -8.76 21.23 13.43
N ALA A 471 -7.56 21.43 13.97
CA ALA A 471 -6.69 22.55 13.59
C ALA A 471 -6.33 22.51 12.09
N VAL A 472 -5.98 21.33 11.56
CA VAL A 472 -5.69 21.14 10.13
C VAL A 472 -6.95 21.32 9.29
N ARG A 473 -8.09 20.82 9.76
CA ARG A 473 -9.41 20.96 9.13
C ARG A 473 -9.84 22.42 9.10
N VAL A 474 -9.57 23.21 10.13
CA VAL A 474 -9.81 24.66 10.12
C VAL A 474 -8.88 25.35 9.12
N LEU A 475 -7.60 24.96 9.05
CA LEU A 475 -6.68 25.50 8.05
C LEU A 475 -7.03 25.10 6.60
N TRP A 476 -7.75 23.98 6.40
CA TRP A 476 -8.05 23.40 5.08
C TRP A 476 -9.51 23.54 4.61
N MET A 477 -10.47 23.59 5.53
CA MET A 477 -11.91 23.66 5.26
C MET A 477 -12.53 25.01 5.63
N HIS A 478 -11.76 25.99 6.12
CA HIS A 478 -12.30 27.33 6.31
C HIS A 478 -12.46 28.05 4.96
N GLN A 479 -13.52 27.67 4.25
CA GLN A 479 -14.26 28.49 3.29
C GLN A 479 -15.76 28.18 3.46
N GLY A 480 -16.47 29.13 4.08
CA GLY A 480 -17.94 29.24 4.01
C GLY A 480 -18.67 28.83 5.29
N GLY A 481 -18.88 29.80 6.17
CA GLY A 481 -20.15 29.90 6.90
C GLY A 481 -21.24 30.47 6.00
#